data_AF-J9E102-F1
#
_entry.id   AF-J9E102-F1
#
_cell.length_a   1.000
_cell.length_b   1.000
_cell.length_c   1.000
_cell.angle_alpha   90.00
_cell.angle_beta   90.00
_cell.angle_gamma   90.00
#
_symmetry.space_group_name_H-M   'P 1'
#
loop_
_entity.id
_entity.type
_entity.pdbx_description
1 polymer ?
#
loop_
_entity_poly.entity_id
_entity_poly.type
_entity_poly.pdbx_seq_one_letter_code
_entity_poly.pdbx_strand_id
1 'polypeptide(L)'
;MILQLIPWISSIAWYSTAIPLFFVLIFSGAKDAYDDIQRHQSDNQVNNRISYVVRNGQLIAERWMNVKVGDVIRMENNQFVA
;
A
#
# COMPACT_ATOMS: atom_id res chain seq x y z
N MET A 1 -20.01 -25.41 26.84
CA MET A 1 -19.89 -23.98 27.20
C MET A 1 -21.25 -23.43 27.63
N ILE A 2 -21.73 -23.83 28.81
CA ILE A 2 -23.03 -23.41 29.39
C ILE A 2 -22.85 -22.64 30.71
N LEU A 3 -21.69 -22.80 31.36
CA LEU A 3 -21.35 -22.15 32.64
C LEU A 3 -20.94 -20.65 32.52
N GLN A 4 -20.80 -20.11 31.30
CA GLN A 4 -20.50 -18.68 31.07
C GLN A 4 -21.76 -17.78 30.99
N LEU A 5 -22.97 -18.37 31.05
CA LEU A 5 -24.25 -17.65 31.02
C LEU A 5 -24.73 -17.21 32.42
N ILE A 6 -23.93 -17.43 33.46
CA ILE A 6 -24.25 -17.11 34.86
C ILE A 6 -23.71 -15.69 35.15
N PRO A 7 -24.56 -14.66 35.30
CA PRO A 7 -24.18 -13.24 35.35
C PRO A 7 -23.30 -12.82 36.56
N TRP A 8 -23.02 -13.75 37.46
CA TRP A 8 -22.29 -13.61 38.72
C TRP A 8 -20.83 -14.08 38.60
N ILE A 9 -20.47 -14.78 37.51
CA ILE A 9 -19.13 -15.36 37.26
C ILE A 9 -18.39 -14.65 36.12
N SER A 10 -19.07 -13.82 35.31
CA SER A 10 -18.35 -12.90 34.43
C SER A 10 -17.82 -11.72 35.23
N SER A 11 -16.73 -11.94 35.96
CA SER A 11 -15.96 -10.90 36.66
C SER A 11 -15.25 -9.92 35.70
N ILE A 12 -15.45 -10.07 34.39
CA ILE A 12 -14.88 -9.25 33.35
C ILE A 12 -15.96 -8.29 32.89
N ALA A 13 -15.76 -7.01 33.21
CA ALA A 13 -16.63 -5.99 32.66
C ALA A 13 -16.45 -5.91 31.15
N TRP A 14 -17.53 -5.80 30.39
CA TRP A 14 -17.48 -5.71 28.92
C TRP A 14 -16.54 -4.59 28.42
N TYR A 15 -16.36 -3.53 29.20
CA TYR A 15 -15.46 -2.43 28.90
C TYR A 15 -13.98 -2.82 28.98
N SER A 16 -13.58 -3.75 29.87
CA SER A 16 -12.17 -4.09 30.07
C SER A 16 -11.59 -4.89 28.90
N THR A 17 -12.43 -5.53 28.09
CA THR A 17 -12.05 -6.20 26.84
C THR A 17 -12.30 -5.34 25.60
N ALA A 18 -13.39 -4.55 25.59
CA ALA A 18 -13.75 -3.72 24.45
C ALA A 18 -12.77 -2.55 24.24
N ILE A 19 -12.29 -1.92 25.32
CA ILE A 19 -11.41 -0.76 25.24
C ILE A 19 -10.05 -1.12 24.61
N PRO A 20 -9.31 -2.16 25.08
CA PRO A 20 -8.05 -2.54 24.44
C PRO A 20 -8.21 -2.93 22.97
N LEU A 21 -9.27 -3.67 22.63
CA LEU A 21 -9.55 -4.08 21.26
C LEU A 21 -9.81 -2.88 20.35
N PHE A 22 -10.59 -1.90 20.83
CA PHE A 22 -10.86 -0.67 20.09
C PHE A 22 -9.58 0.12 19.80
N PHE A 23 -8.70 0.28 20.80
CA PHE A 23 -7.41 0.94 20.59
C PHE A 23 -6.55 0.20 19.57
N VAL A 24 -6.42 -1.13 19.70
CA VAL A 24 -5.64 -1.94 18.75
C VAL A 24 -6.18 -1.77 17.33
N LEU A 25 -7.51 -1.85 17.13
CA LEU A 25 -8.12 -1.68 15.82
C LEU A 25 -7.90 -0.28 15.23
N ILE A 26 -7.97 0.77 16.05
CA ILE A 26 -7.66 2.14 15.61
C ILE A 26 -6.20 2.27 15.21
N PHE A 27 -5.26 1.81 16.04
CA PHE A 27 -3.84 1.93 15.75
C PHE A 27 -3.45 1.12 14.51
N SER A 28 -3.96 -0.10 14.38
CA SER A 28 -3.77 -0.93 13.19
C SER A 28 -4.36 -0.27 11.95
N GLY A 29 -5.62 0.17 11.99
CA GLY A 29 -6.26 0.82 10.84
C GLY A 29 -5.59 2.14 10.44
N ALA A 30 -5.15 2.93 11.41
CA ALA A 30 -4.42 4.18 11.14
C ALA A 30 -3.06 3.91 10.50
N LYS A 31 -2.33 2.90 10.98
CA LYS A 31 -1.07 2.48 10.37
C LYS A 31 -1.28 1.96 8.95
N ASP A 32 -2.23 1.07 8.76
CA ASP A 32 -2.53 0.49 7.45
C ASP A 32 -2.93 1.59 6.45
N ALA A 33 -3.75 2.56 6.88
CA ALA A 33 -4.11 3.71 6.05
C ALA A 33 -2.90 4.59 5.71
N TYR A 34 -2.00 4.84 6.67
CA TYR A 34 -0.79 5.61 6.41
C TYR A 34 0.14 4.90 5.41
N ASP A 35 0.38 3.61 5.64
CA ASP A 35 1.26 2.79 4.80
C ASP A 35 0.68 2.68 3.37
N ASP A 36 -0.64 2.55 3.23
CA ASP A 36 -1.30 2.49 1.92
C ASP A 36 -1.22 3.83 1.16
N ILE A 37 -1.38 4.97 1.85
CA ILE A 37 -1.18 6.30 1.25
C ILE A 37 0.26 6.47 0.80
N GLN A 38 1.23 6.07 1.62
CA GLN A 38 2.65 6.18 1.27
C GLN A 38 2.98 5.31 0.05
N ARG A 39 2.43 4.10 -0.01
CA ARG A 39 2.58 3.20 -1.15
C ARG A 39 2.02 3.82 -2.43
N HIS A 40 0.82 4.40 -2.37
CA HIS A 40 0.23 5.09 -3.52
C HIS A 40 1.08 6.27 -3.99
N GLN A 41 1.67 7.05 -3.08
CA GLN A 41 2.57 8.13 -3.45
C GLN A 41 3.83 7.62 -4.14
N SER A 42 4.44 6.55 -3.61
CA SER A 42 5.64 5.93 -4.17
C SER A 42 5.36 5.38 -5.58
N ASP A 43 4.28 4.62 -5.74
CA ASP A 43 3.87 4.07 -7.03
C ASP A 43 3.58 5.18 -8.04
N ASN A 44 2.92 6.26 -7.62
CA ASN A 44 2.63 7.41 -8.48
C ASN A 44 3.90 8.14 -8.96
N GLN A 45 4.95 8.21 -8.14
CA GLN A 45 6.22 8.80 -8.54
C GLN A 45 6.90 7.97 -9.64
N VAL A 46 6.91 6.65 -9.48
CA VAL A 46 7.48 5.72 -10.48
C VAL A 46 6.66 5.76 -11.76
N ASN A 47 5.33 5.69 -11.67
CA ASN A 47 4.42 5.66 -12.81
C ASN A 47 4.45 6.94 -13.67
N ASN A 48 4.69 8.11 -13.05
CA ASN A 48 4.78 9.39 -13.76
C ASN A 48 6.19 9.75 -14.24
N ARG A 49 7.22 8.93 -13.93
CA ARG A 49 8.58 9.16 -14.42
C ARG A 49 8.62 9.08 -15.94
N ILE A 50 9.36 9.99 -16.57
CA ILE A 50 9.61 9.95 -18.01
C ILE A 50 10.66 8.88 -18.34
N SER A 51 10.34 8.06 -19.32
CA SER A 51 11.17 7.01 -19.89
C SER A 51 11.29 7.21 -21.40
N TYR A 52 12.42 6.84 -21.98
CA TYR A 52 12.63 6.99 -23.40
C TYR A 52 12.44 5.64 -24.08
N VAL A 53 11.39 5.48 -24.87
CA VAL A 53 11.10 4.26 -25.64
C VAL A 53 11.40 4.48 -27.12
N VAL A 54 11.91 3.46 -27.78
CA VAL A 54 12.15 3.46 -29.22
C VAL A 54 10.91 2.91 -29.92
N ARG A 55 10.17 3.76 -30.62
CA ARG A 55 9.03 3.36 -31.47
C ARG A 55 9.27 3.87 -32.89
N ASN A 56 9.08 3.00 -33.88
CA ASN A 56 9.27 3.32 -35.30
C ASN A 56 10.65 3.92 -35.63
N GLY A 57 11.71 3.47 -34.93
CA GLY A 57 13.08 3.95 -35.12
C GLY A 57 13.37 5.33 -34.52
N GLN A 58 12.42 5.94 -33.80
CA GLN A 58 12.61 7.22 -33.10
C GLN A 58 12.53 7.04 -31.59
N LEU A 59 13.33 7.83 -30.87
CA LEU A 59 13.30 7.89 -29.41
C LEU A 59 12.18 8.83 -28.97
N ILE A 60 11.19 8.33 -28.25
CA ILE A 60 10.03 9.08 -27.78
C ILE A 60 10.04 9.09 -26.25
N ALA A 61 9.83 10.27 -25.66
CA ALA A 61 9.63 10.42 -24.23
C ALA A 61 8.20 10.00 -23.87
N GLU A 62 8.06 8.97 -23.06
CA GLU A 62 6.78 8.41 -22.60
C GLU A 62 6.80 8.22 -21.08
N ARG A 63 5.62 8.29 -20.46
CA ARG A 63 5.51 8.01 -19.03
C ARG A 63 5.70 6.52 -18.78
N TRP A 64 6.31 6.17 -17.65
CA TRP A 64 6.55 4.79 -17.25
C TRP A 64 5.26 3.94 -17.27
N MET A 65 4.13 4.52 -16.86
CA MET A 65 2.81 3.87 -16.92
C MET A 65 2.34 3.47 -18.33
N ASN A 66 2.87 4.09 -19.39
CA ASN A 66 2.47 3.84 -20.79
C ASN A 66 3.39 2.85 -21.50
N VAL A 67 4.48 2.42 -20.85
CA VAL A 67 5.44 1.46 -21.39
C VAL A 67 4.81 0.07 -21.40
N LYS A 68 4.89 -0.62 -22.54
CA LYS A 68 4.31 -1.97 -22.71
C LYS A 68 5.39 -3.02 -22.96
N VAL A 69 5.05 -4.28 -22.70
CA VAL A 69 5.92 -5.42 -23.01
C VAL A 69 6.19 -5.44 -24.52
N GLY A 70 7.48 -5.45 -24.90
CA GLY A 70 7.93 -5.36 -26.29
C GLY A 70 8.46 -3.99 -26.70
N ASP A 71 8.25 -2.94 -25.89
CA ASP A 71 8.90 -1.64 -26.10
C ASP A 71 10.39 -1.73 -25.70
N VAL A 72 11.28 -1.17 -26.54
CA VAL A 72 12.71 -1.04 -26.21
C VAL A 72 12.93 0.29 -25.51
N ILE A 73 13.44 0.27 -24.28
CA ILE A 73 13.69 1.46 -23.46
C ILE A 73 15.17 1.81 -23.50
N ARG A 74 15.50 3.09 -23.66
CA ARG A 74 16.84 3.62 -23.45
C ARG A 74 16.98 3.98 -21.96
N MET A 75 17.90 3.30 -21.28
CA MET A 75 18.28 3.59 -19.91
C MET A 75 19.50 4.50 -19.88
N GLU A 76 19.44 5.56 -19.09
CA GLU A 76 20.61 6.38 -18.78
C GLU A 76 21.40 5.77 -17.61
N ASN A 77 22.70 6.08 -17.54
CA ASN A 77 23.54 5.61 -16.44
C ASN A 77 23.02 6.22 -15.11
N ASN A 78 22.88 5.41 -14.06
CA ASN A 78 22.15 5.72 -12.80
C ASN A 78 20.62 5.86 -12.89
N GLN A 79 19.98 5.47 -14.00
CA GLN A 79 18.53 5.37 -14.03
C GLN A 79 18.07 4.09 -13.33
N PHE A 80 17.45 4.25 -12.16
CA PHE A 80 16.93 3.14 -11.36
C PHE A 80 15.81 2.39 -12.09
N VAL A 81 15.93 1.06 -12.16
CA VAL A 81 14.99 0.15 -12.82
C VAL A 81 14.21 -0.59 -11.73
N ALA A 82 13.10 0.01 -11.30
CA ALA A 82 12.15 -0.50 -10.31
C ALA A 82 12.68 -0.77 -8.89
#